data_AF-A0A2R6HPS4-F1
#
_entry.id   AF-A0A2R6HPS4-F1
#
_cell.length_a   1.000
_cell.length_b   1.000
_cell.length_c   1.000
_cell.angle_alpha   90.00
_cell.angle_beta   90.00
_cell.angle_gamma   90.00
#
_symmetry.space_group_name_H-M   'P 1'
#
loop_
_entity.id
_entity.type
_entity.pdbx_description
1 polymer ?
#
loop_
_entity_poly.entity_id
_entity_poly.type
_entity_poly.pdbx_seq_one_letter_code
_entity_poly.pdbx_strand_id
1 'polypeptide(L)'
;MIGASSIALGGFSGVASGHSTQSGVSTINPILTPDTGVHSHENANEILIRNVGDGSGSVKYRLAVNGKLKAGDEAGENETVKRNAVEGVVAGQGRDNYFYSGRITTFEITAGADIATVFINGQRVDIDELPGGKPKREKCAEITPLSYKDQTVEEFYGYKPDLDAENPRRSNTPTNLERPGVSRLFLYEGPGGLSLVIIHGGGEDEDGGAATFGIAGLPPDGEWAVLDDSYEGSDDIFRIDRTQSVLSWAWGAGGRNDGGAFRGLGRNFRLVVQPAFNEAAEREPLGSGQVTEWQVLSGSNTDPDVISVPLDRPVVITSGNQGIC
;
A
#
# COMPACT_ATOMS: atom_id res chain seq x y z
N MET A 1 21.99 66.55 -7.81
CA MET A 1 21.23 67.02 -6.64
C MET A 1 20.73 65.76 -5.94
N ILE A 2 21.45 65.25 -4.95
CA ILE A 2 21.36 65.59 -3.51
C ILE A 2 19.90 65.39 -3.02
N GLY A 3 19.57 64.51 -2.09
CA GLY A 3 20.44 63.80 -1.18
C GLY A 3 19.76 62.68 -0.40
N ALA A 4 20.62 61.92 0.28
CA ALA A 4 20.30 60.97 1.31
C ALA A 4 19.75 61.64 2.57
N SER A 5 19.04 60.88 3.40
CA SER A 5 19.01 61.10 4.84
C SER A 5 18.81 59.77 5.55
N SER A 6 19.88 59.38 6.23
CA SER A 6 19.96 58.31 7.20
C SER A 6 19.48 58.83 8.56
N ILE A 7 18.75 58.02 9.33
CA ILE A 7 18.73 58.12 10.80
C ILE A 7 18.90 56.71 11.36
N ALA A 8 19.89 56.59 12.24
CA ALA A 8 20.21 55.41 13.01
C ALA A 8 20.00 55.69 14.50
N LEU A 9 19.95 54.58 15.26
CA LEU A 9 20.22 54.38 16.69
C LEU A 9 19.02 54.33 17.65
N GLY A 10 18.97 53.18 18.34
CA GLY A 10 18.16 52.93 19.53
C GLY A 10 18.18 51.45 19.89
N GLY A 11 19.31 50.96 20.41
CA GLY A 11 19.44 49.58 20.89
C GLY A 11 18.73 49.36 22.24
N PHE A 12 18.28 48.14 22.47
CA PHE A 12 18.09 47.57 23.81
C PHE A 12 18.43 46.07 23.78
N SER A 13 19.25 45.66 24.75
CA SER A 13 19.63 44.28 25.00
C SER A 13 18.51 43.51 25.70
N GLY A 14 18.34 42.23 25.37
CA GLY A 14 17.54 41.28 26.13
C GLY A 14 17.96 39.85 25.80
N VAL A 15 18.36 39.12 26.83
CA VAL A 15 19.06 37.82 26.80
C VAL A 15 18.08 36.63 26.86
N ALA A 16 18.43 35.58 26.13
CA ALA A 16 18.15 34.14 26.30
C ALA A 16 16.70 33.60 26.39
N SER A 17 16.37 32.72 25.45
CA SER A 17 16.06 31.28 25.63
C SER A 17 15.39 30.84 24.32
N GLY A 18 15.88 29.84 23.58
CA GLY A 18 15.96 28.46 23.97
C GLY A 18 14.78 27.73 23.31
N HIS A 19 15.01 27.13 22.14
CA HIS A 19 14.48 25.84 21.66
C HIS A 19 14.61 25.74 20.14
N SER A 20 15.73 25.16 19.72
CA SER A 20 15.87 24.57 18.39
C SER A 20 15.24 23.18 18.45
N THR A 21 14.01 23.03 17.98
CA THR A 21 13.46 21.70 17.68
C THR A 21 13.79 21.35 16.25
N GLN A 22 14.99 20.82 16.05
CA GLN A 22 15.22 19.83 15.00
C GLN A 22 14.42 18.59 15.39
N SER A 23 13.24 18.40 14.79
CA SER A 23 12.62 17.08 14.78
C SER A 23 13.13 16.37 13.53
N GLY A 24 14.30 15.73 13.69
CA GLY A 24 14.69 14.67 12.79
C GLY A 24 13.68 13.54 12.94
N VAL A 25 13.00 13.20 11.85
CA VAL A 25 12.21 11.97 11.77
C VAL A 25 13.19 10.82 11.92
N SER A 26 13.23 10.30 13.14
CA SER A 26 14.01 9.14 13.52
C SER A 26 13.35 7.91 12.91
N THR A 27 13.83 7.47 11.76
CA THR A 27 13.58 6.11 11.25
C THR A 27 14.33 5.13 12.15
N ILE A 28 13.77 4.82 13.32
CA ILE A 28 14.26 3.72 14.15
C ILE A 28 13.63 2.45 13.59
N ASN A 29 14.37 1.71 12.77
CA ASN A 29 14.10 0.29 12.56
C ASN A 29 14.29 -0.42 13.91
N PRO A 30 13.24 -0.88 14.61
CA PRO A 30 13.40 -1.59 15.88
C PRO A 30 13.93 -3.02 15.69
N ILE A 31 14.14 -3.47 14.46
CA ILE A 31 14.43 -4.87 14.11
C ILE A 31 15.86 -5.32 14.53
N LEU A 32 16.77 -4.41 14.93
CA LEU A 32 18.21 -4.76 14.96
C LEU A 32 19.06 -4.30 16.16
N THR A 33 18.49 -3.94 17.32
CA THR A 33 19.34 -3.68 18.51
C THR A 33 19.56 -4.96 19.33
N PRO A 34 20.81 -5.43 19.49
CA PRO A 34 21.11 -6.61 20.28
C PRO A 34 21.08 -6.28 21.78
N ASP A 35 20.16 -6.89 22.53
CA ASP A 35 20.36 -7.08 23.96
C ASP A 35 21.27 -8.30 24.20
N THR A 36 22.22 -8.16 25.13
CA THR A 36 23.27 -9.13 25.45
C THR A 36 22.92 -10.03 26.63
N GLY A 37 21.77 -9.84 27.29
CA GLY A 37 21.36 -10.62 28.46
C GLY A 37 19.95 -11.20 28.36
N VAL A 38 19.79 -12.47 28.73
CA VAL A 38 18.50 -13.03 29.17
C VAL A 38 18.64 -13.32 30.66
N HIS A 39 18.58 -12.27 31.49
CA HIS A 39 18.71 -12.38 32.94
C HIS A 39 17.52 -11.83 33.73
N SER A 40 16.56 -11.17 33.08
CA SER A 40 15.26 -10.79 33.65
C SER A 40 14.24 -10.63 32.51
N HIS A 41 12.95 -10.82 32.81
CA HIS A 41 11.86 -10.61 31.84
C HIS A 41 11.79 -9.15 31.32
N GLU A 42 12.50 -8.22 31.95
CA GLU A 42 12.38 -6.78 31.69
C GLU A 42 13.22 -6.27 30.51
N ASN A 43 14.17 -7.05 29.98
CA ASN A 43 15.07 -6.61 28.91
C ASN A 43 15.20 -7.59 27.71
N ALA A 44 14.42 -8.67 27.67
CA ALA A 44 14.46 -9.60 26.54
C ALA A 44 13.49 -9.15 25.45
N ASN A 45 13.89 -9.30 24.18
CA ASN A 45 12.93 -9.16 23.08
C ASN A 45 11.91 -10.29 23.17
N GLU A 46 10.64 -10.00 22.92
CA GLU A 46 9.57 -10.97 22.85
C GLU A 46 9.11 -11.17 21.41
N ILE A 47 8.86 -12.41 21.03
CA ILE A 47 8.09 -12.75 19.83
C ILE A 47 6.84 -13.55 20.24
N LEU A 48 5.69 -13.13 19.74
CA LEU A 48 4.39 -13.73 19.98
C LEU A 48 3.81 -14.21 18.67
N ILE A 49 3.42 -15.48 18.60
CA ILE A 49 2.78 -16.12 17.46
C ILE A 49 1.34 -16.44 17.86
N ARG A 50 0.37 -16.00 17.05
CA ARG A 50 -1.05 -16.24 17.29
C ARG A 50 -1.69 -16.98 16.13
N ASN A 51 -2.62 -17.88 16.45
CA ASN A 51 -3.59 -18.39 15.50
C ASN A 51 -4.86 -17.53 15.60
N VAL A 52 -5.22 -16.85 14.52
CA VAL A 52 -6.41 -15.98 14.43
C VAL A 52 -7.58 -16.63 13.67
N GLY A 53 -7.48 -17.93 13.40
CA GLY A 53 -8.53 -18.71 12.76
C GLY A 53 -9.80 -18.86 13.62
N ASP A 54 -10.82 -19.47 13.03
CA ASP A 54 -12.14 -19.70 13.63
C ASP A 54 -12.16 -20.80 14.72
N GLY A 55 -10.98 -21.27 15.15
CA GLY A 55 -10.81 -22.38 16.08
C GLY A 55 -10.59 -23.73 15.39
N SER A 56 -10.75 -23.81 14.07
CA SER A 56 -10.31 -24.95 13.28
C SER A 56 -8.93 -24.69 12.66
N GLY A 57 -7.99 -25.64 12.81
CA GLY A 57 -6.64 -25.53 12.25
C GLY A 57 -5.53 -25.20 13.25
N SER A 58 -4.31 -25.11 12.73
CA SER A 58 -3.09 -24.91 13.52
C SER A 58 -2.04 -24.16 12.72
N VAL A 59 -1.32 -23.25 13.38
CA VAL A 59 -0.12 -22.60 12.85
C VAL A 59 1.10 -23.42 13.29
N LYS A 60 1.90 -23.91 12.34
CA LYS A 60 3.17 -24.58 12.64
C LYS A 60 4.32 -23.68 12.25
N TYR A 61 5.31 -23.51 13.11
CA TYR A 61 6.40 -22.58 12.86
C TYR A 61 7.76 -23.10 13.29
N ARG A 62 8.80 -22.45 12.76
CA ARG A 62 10.19 -22.59 13.16
C ARG A 62 10.74 -21.21 13.48
N LEU A 63 11.41 -21.08 14.62
CA LEU A 63 12.09 -19.87 15.04
C LEU A 63 13.52 -20.21 15.44
N ALA A 64 14.49 -19.42 15.00
CA ALA A 64 15.88 -19.50 15.44
C ALA A 64 16.46 -18.11 15.63
N VAL A 65 17.35 -17.97 16.60
CA VAL A 65 18.07 -16.75 16.93
C VAL A 65 19.57 -17.02 17.02
N ASN A 66 20.39 -15.99 16.88
CA ASN A 66 21.84 -16.10 17.11
C ASN A 66 22.24 -15.96 18.60
N GLY A 67 21.30 -15.54 19.45
CA GLY A 67 21.47 -15.43 20.91
C GLY A 67 20.85 -16.61 21.66
N LYS A 68 20.19 -16.30 22.78
CA LYS A 68 19.45 -17.27 23.60
C LYS A 68 17.97 -17.20 23.30
N LEU A 69 17.28 -18.33 23.41
CA LEU A 69 15.83 -18.43 23.27
C LEU A 69 15.25 -19.10 24.52
N LYS A 70 14.16 -18.55 25.06
CA LYS A 70 13.44 -19.06 26.22
C LYS A 70 11.93 -19.00 25.95
N ALA A 71 11.22 -20.09 26.23
CA ALA A 71 9.76 -20.11 26.21
C ALA A 71 9.18 -19.13 27.25
N GLY A 72 8.13 -18.40 26.87
CA GLY A 72 7.31 -17.63 27.80
C GLY A 72 6.14 -18.46 28.34
N ASP A 73 5.25 -17.81 29.08
CA ASP A 73 4.13 -18.49 29.77
C ASP A 73 3.02 -18.96 28.82
N GLU A 74 2.96 -18.41 27.59
CA GLU A 74 2.00 -18.82 26.57
C GLU A 74 2.54 -19.93 25.67
N ALA A 75 3.85 -20.22 25.69
CA ALA A 75 4.39 -21.34 24.91
C ALA A 75 3.79 -22.67 25.43
N GLY A 76 3.27 -23.48 24.51
CA GLY A 76 2.72 -24.78 24.86
C GLY A 76 3.73 -25.75 25.52
N GLU A 77 3.23 -26.94 25.86
CA GLU A 77 4.06 -28.05 26.36
C GLU A 77 4.64 -28.92 25.23
N ASN A 78 4.27 -28.68 23.97
CA ASN A 78 4.61 -29.50 22.80
C ASN A 78 5.80 -28.96 22.00
N GLU A 79 6.42 -27.88 22.46
CA GLU A 79 7.41 -27.08 21.75
C GLU A 79 8.81 -27.64 22.03
N THR A 80 9.54 -27.97 20.98
CA THR A 80 10.91 -28.49 21.12
C THR A 80 11.91 -27.34 21.09
N VAL A 81 12.20 -26.75 22.25
CA VAL A 81 13.22 -25.70 22.38
C VAL A 81 14.62 -26.31 22.44
N LYS A 82 15.44 -26.09 21.40
CA LYS A 82 16.86 -26.45 21.34
C LYS A 82 17.72 -25.19 21.41
N ARG A 83 18.27 -24.86 22.59
CA ARG A 83 19.27 -23.79 22.90
C ARG A 83 19.01 -22.38 22.34
N ASN A 84 18.87 -22.23 21.02
CA ASN A 84 18.64 -21.01 20.28
C ASN A 84 17.60 -21.17 19.13
N ALA A 85 16.86 -22.28 19.10
CA ALA A 85 15.83 -22.54 18.11
C ALA A 85 14.63 -23.29 18.71
N VAL A 86 13.46 -23.14 18.11
CA VAL A 86 12.23 -23.84 18.47
C VAL A 86 11.44 -24.19 17.23
N GLU A 87 10.82 -25.37 17.26
CA GLU A 87 9.70 -25.73 16.39
C GLU A 87 8.46 -25.85 17.28
N GLY A 88 7.36 -25.21 16.89
CA GLY A 88 6.15 -25.11 17.72
C GLY A 88 4.85 -25.11 16.91
N VAL A 89 3.73 -25.29 17.62
CA VAL A 89 2.40 -25.39 17.02
C VAL A 89 1.35 -24.65 17.84
N VAL A 90 0.74 -23.63 17.23
CA VAL A 90 -0.41 -22.93 17.82
C VAL A 90 -1.72 -23.49 17.26
N ALA A 91 -2.44 -24.28 18.05
CA ALA A 91 -3.74 -24.84 17.67
C ALA A 91 -4.94 -24.01 18.18
N GLY A 92 -6.08 -24.11 17.51
CA GLY A 92 -7.30 -23.38 17.91
C GLY A 92 -7.11 -21.86 17.87
N GLN A 93 -7.57 -21.15 18.90
CA GLN A 93 -7.30 -19.71 19.07
C GLN A 93 -6.11 -19.44 20.01
N GLY A 94 -5.18 -20.39 20.08
CA GLY A 94 -4.02 -20.34 20.97
C GLY A 94 -3.00 -19.27 20.60
N ARG A 95 -1.94 -19.21 21.41
CA ARG A 95 -0.80 -18.31 21.26
C ARG A 95 0.44 -19.01 21.79
N ASP A 96 1.60 -18.68 21.24
CA ASP A 96 2.90 -19.03 21.81
C ASP A 96 3.76 -17.77 21.90
N ASN A 97 4.51 -17.61 23.00
CA ASN A 97 5.48 -16.53 23.12
C ASN A 97 6.87 -17.02 23.52
N TYR A 98 7.89 -16.31 23.04
CA TYR A 98 9.29 -16.58 23.35
C TYR A 98 10.04 -15.29 23.63
N PHE A 99 10.90 -15.36 24.64
CA PHE A 99 11.88 -14.35 24.94
C PHE A 99 13.21 -14.71 24.29
N TYR A 100 13.84 -13.74 23.62
CA TYR A 100 15.09 -13.96 22.92
C TYR A 100 16.09 -12.81 23.11
N SER A 101 17.37 -13.16 22.95
CA SER A 101 18.46 -12.19 22.79
C SER A 101 19.11 -12.29 21.42
N GLY A 102 19.85 -11.24 21.04
CA GLY A 102 20.43 -11.15 19.70
C GLY A 102 19.38 -10.86 18.61
N ARG A 103 19.51 -11.50 17.45
CA ARG A 103 18.65 -11.32 16.28
C ARG A 103 17.98 -12.63 15.90
N ILE A 104 16.78 -12.53 15.35
CA ILE A 104 16.12 -13.62 14.63
C ILE A 104 16.96 -13.95 13.39
N THR A 105 17.33 -15.21 13.23
CA THR A 105 18.06 -15.72 12.07
C THR A 105 17.19 -16.59 11.17
N THR A 106 16.09 -17.12 11.72
CA THR A 106 15.10 -17.89 10.97
C THR A 106 13.74 -17.72 11.63
N PHE A 107 12.71 -17.41 10.86
CA PHE A 107 11.33 -17.49 11.24
C PHE A 107 10.53 -17.97 10.03
N GLU A 108 9.93 -19.15 10.13
CA GLU A 108 9.17 -19.75 9.04
C GLU A 108 7.84 -20.27 9.58
N ILE A 109 6.73 -19.90 8.93
CA ILE A 109 5.47 -20.62 9.09
C ILE A 109 5.45 -21.79 8.12
N THR A 110 5.51 -23.00 8.66
CA THR A 110 5.55 -24.25 7.88
C THR A 110 4.15 -24.76 7.52
N ALA A 111 3.11 -24.32 8.22
CA ALA A 111 1.70 -24.56 7.89
C ALA A 111 0.79 -23.51 8.56
N GLY A 112 -0.33 -23.14 7.93
CA GLY A 112 -1.32 -22.20 8.49
C GLY A 112 -0.92 -20.72 8.42
N ALA A 113 -0.19 -20.31 7.37
CA ALA A 113 0.29 -18.94 7.23
C ALA A 113 -0.83 -17.89 7.05
N ASP A 114 -1.95 -18.29 6.47
CA ASP A 114 -3.17 -17.50 6.26
C ASP A 114 -3.88 -17.12 7.57
N ILE A 115 -3.69 -17.93 8.62
CA ILE A 115 -4.28 -17.74 9.96
C ILE A 115 -3.23 -17.40 11.03
N ALA A 116 -2.00 -17.09 10.63
CA ALA A 116 -0.91 -16.73 11.53
C ALA A 116 -0.78 -15.20 11.67
N THR A 117 -0.64 -14.72 12.89
CA THR A 117 -0.21 -13.34 13.16
C THR A 117 0.99 -13.34 14.10
N VAL A 118 2.01 -12.53 13.79
CA VAL A 118 3.25 -12.45 14.55
C VAL A 118 3.45 -11.04 15.08
N PHE A 119 3.90 -10.95 16.33
CA PHE A 119 4.26 -9.70 16.98
C PHE A 119 5.68 -9.80 17.51
N ILE A 120 6.45 -8.71 17.41
CA ILE A 120 7.73 -8.54 18.09
C ILE A 120 7.58 -7.36 19.05
N ASN A 121 7.86 -7.58 20.33
CA ASN A 121 7.75 -6.57 21.39
C ASN A 121 6.36 -5.85 21.37
N GLY A 122 5.30 -6.62 21.13
CA GLY A 122 3.92 -6.12 21.05
C GLY A 122 3.54 -5.46 19.71
N GLN A 123 4.48 -5.22 18.80
CA GLN A 123 4.20 -4.67 17.47
C GLN A 123 3.97 -5.79 16.46
N ARG A 124 2.87 -5.71 15.70
CA ARG A 124 2.61 -6.66 14.61
C ARG A 124 3.68 -6.49 13.54
N VAL A 125 4.25 -7.61 13.09
CA VAL A 125 5.27 -7.63 12.03
C VAL A 125 4.77 -8.44 10.83
N ASP A 126 5.19 -8.05 9.63
CA ASP A 126 5.02 -8.89 8.47
C ASP A 126 5.99 -10.09 8.57
N ILE A 127 5.44 -11.29 8.44
CA ILE A 127 6.20 -12.54 8.51
C ILE A 127 7.20 -12.60 7.36
N ASP A 128 6.87 -11.99 6.22
CA ASP A 128 7.73 -11.97 5.02
C ASP A 128 8.96 -11.06 5.22
N GLU A 129 8.92 -10.12 6.18
CA GLU A 129 10.08 -9.30 6.55
C GLU A 129 11.03 -10.01 7.55
N LEU A 130 10.62 -11.16 8.10
CA LEU A 130 11.45 -11.91 9.03
C LEU A 130 12.45 -12.82 8.29
N PRO A 131 13.70 -12.94 8.78
CA PRO A 131 14.70 -13.79 8.15
C PRO A 131 14.21 -15.24 8.03
N GLY A 132 14.22 -15.82 6.84
CA GLY A 132 13.77 -17.21 6.63
C GLY A 132 12.26 -17.37 6.41
N GLY A 133 11.48 -16.29 6.42
CA GLY A 133 10.15 -16.29 5.82
C GLY A 133 10.30 -16.75 4.38
N LYS A 134 9.61 -17.82 3.99
CA LYS A 134 9.46 -18.11 2.57
C LYS A 134 8.63 -16.95 2.05
N PRO A 135 9.16 -16.06 1.19
CA PRO A 135 8.32 -15.05 0.58
C PRO A 135 7.12 -15.80 0.00
N LYS A 136 5.89 -15.35 0.31
CA LYS A 136 4.71 -15.82 -0.40
C LYS A 136 5.13 -15.90 -1.87
N ARG A 137 4.92 -17.06 -2.51
CA ARG A 137 5.12 -17.15 -3.96
C ARG A 137 4.32 -16.00 -4.53
N GLU A 138 5.02 -14.95 -4.98
CA GLU A 138 4.42 -13.83 -5.65
C GLU A 138 3.55 -14.45 -6.74
N LYS A 139 2.24 -14.25 -6.65
CA LYS A 139 1.34 -14.81 -7.64
C LYS A 139 1.43 -13.90 -8.84
N CYS A 140 2.53 -14.05 -9.57
CA CYS A 140 2.78 -13.25 -10.73
C CYS A 140 1.87 -13.74 -11.86
N ALA A 141 1.19 -12.83 -12.52
CA ALA A 141 0.36 -13.07 -13.69
C ALA A 141 0.89 -12.24 -14.85
N GLU A 142 1.14 -12.86 -15.99
CA GLU A 142 1.36 -12.09 -17.22
C GLU A 142 0.08 -11.33 -17.54
N ILE A 143 0.20 -10.03 -17.81
CA ILE A 143 -0.91 -9.18 -18.22
C ILE A 143 -0.68 -8.64 -19.62
N THR A 144 -1.74 -8.63 -20.40
CA THR A 144 -1.79 -8.02 -21.73
C THR A 144 -2.53 -6.69 -21.62
N PRO A 145 -1.97 -5.57 -22.14
CA PRO A 145 -2.67 -4.30 -22.14
C PRO A 145 -4.01 -4.38 -22.88
N LEU A 146 -5.02 -3.70 -22.36
CA LEU A 146 -6.27 -3.47 -23.08
C LEU A 146 -5.98 -2.45 -24.20
N SER A 147 -6.65 -2.60 -25.34
CA SER A 147 -6.52 -1.65 -26.45
C SER A 147 -7.87 -1.39 -27.11
N TYR A 148 -8.12 -0.13 -27.45
CA TYR A 148 -9.29 0.31 -28.21
C TYR A 148 -8.89 0.87 -29.58
N LYS A 149 -7.88 0.24 -30.19
CA LYS A 149 -7.34 0.59 -31.50
C LYS A 149 -6.73 2.01 -31.46
N ASP A 150 -7.33 2.93 -32.22
CA ASP A 150 -6.77 4.25 -32.49
C ASP A 150 -7.16 5.32 -31.45
N GLN A 151 -7.80 4.92 -30.35
CA GLN A 151 -8.15 5.85 -29.27
C GLN A 151 -6.94 6.15 -28.38
N THR A 152 -6.75 7.42 -28.06
CA THR A 152 -5.86 7.84 -26.97
C THR A 152 -6.42 7.42 -25.62
N VAL A 153 -5.57 7.41 -24.57
CA VAL A 153 -6.03 7.00 -23.23
C VAL A 153 -7.06 8.00 -22.67
N GLU A 154 -6.94 9.27 -23.01
CA GLU A 154 -7.88 10.33 -22.64
C GLU A 154 -9.24 10.15 -23.34
N GLU A 155 -9.23 9.86 -24.64
CA GLU A 155 -10.45 9.56 -25.40
C GLU A 155 -11.15 8.30 -24.88
N PHE A 156 -10.37 7.27 -24.54
CA PHE A 156 -10.90 6.06 -23.93
C PHE A 156 -11.50 6.32 -22.56
N TYR A 157 -10.80 7.07 -21.70
CA TYR A 157 -11.28 7.42 -20.36
C TYR A 157 -12.57 8.25 -20.46
N GLY A 158 -12.66 9.09 -21.50
CA GLY A 158 -13.86 9.86 -21.81
C GLY A 158 -14.12 10.98 -20.81
N TYR A 159 -13.16 11.30 -19.94
CA TYR A 159 -13.25 12.42 -19.01
C TYR A 159 -12.99 13.72 -19.77
N LYS A 160 -13.96 14.65 -19.69
CA LYS A 160 -13.82 16.00 -20.23
C LYS A 160 -13.91 16.95 -19.05
N PRO A 161 -12.82 17.61 -18.63
CA PRO A 161 -12.93 18.71 -17.67
C PRO A 161 -13.69 19.84 -18.37
N ASP A 162 -15.02 19.84 -18.27
CA ASP A 162 -15.87 20.83 -18.92
C ASP A 162 -15.84 22.10 -18.08
N LEU A 163 -15.03 23.07 -18.47
CA LEU A 163 -14.86 24.33 -17.74
C LEU A 163 -16.11 25.23 -17.80
N ASP A 164 -17.12 24.89 -18.63
CA ASP A 164 -18.33 25.70 -18.85
C ASP A 164 -19.66 24.92 -18.67
N ALA A 165 -19.64 23.63 -18.32
CA ALA A 165 -20.82 22.84 -17.98
C ALA A 165 -20.67 22.25 -16.58
N GLU A 166 -21.78 21.92 -15.90
CA GLU A 166 -21.74 21.16 -14.65
C GLU A 166 -20.80 19.95 -14.80
N ASN A 167 -19.65 20.00 -14.12
CA ASN A 167 -18.55 19.03 -14.22
C ASN A 167 -19.08 17.60 -14.42
N PRO A 168 -18.62 16.86 -15.45
CA PRO A 168 -19.08 15.51 -15.66
C PRO A 168 -18.67 14.66 -14.47
N ARG A 169 -19.66 14.31 -13.64
CA ARG A 169 -19.50 13.58 -12.37
C ARG A 169 -19.09 12.11 -12.55
N ARG A 170 -18.68 11.74 -13.77
CA ARG A 170 -18.50 10.37 -14.26
C ARG A 170 -17.54 10.34 -15.45
N SER A 171 -16.56 9.44 -15.42
CA SER A 171 -15.96 8.83 -16.61
C SER A 171 -17.05 8.24 -17.50
N ASN A 172 -16.83 8.29 -18.81
CA ASN A 172 -17.74 7.72 -19.80
C ASN A 172 -16.98 6.67 -20.62
N THR A 173 -16.32 5.73 -19.94
CA THR A 173 -15.68 4.64 -20.68
C THR A 173 -16.77 3.81 -21.35
N PRO A 174 -16.59 3.39 -22.61
CA PRO A 174 -17.67 2.80 -23.40
C PRO A 174 -18.07 1.37 -22.97
N THR A 175 -17.65 0.89 -21.80
CA THR A 175 -17.25 -0.52 -21.64
C THR A 175 -17.69 -1.25 -20.37
N ASN A 176 -18.58 -0.68 -19.55
CA ASN A 176 -19.01 -1.28 -18.28
C ASN A 176 -17.82 -1.67 -17.37
N LEU A 177 -16.73 -0.91 -17.48
CA LEU A 177 -15.55 -1.11 -16.65
C LEU A 177 -15.78 -0.48 -15.27
N GLU A 178 -16.61 0.55 -15.21
CA GLU A 178 -17.19 1.13 -14.02
C GLU A 178 -18.19 0.16 -13.40
N ARG A 179 -17.99 -0.19 -12.13
CA ARG A 179 -18.80 -1.17 -11.40
C ARG A 179 -18.94 -0.74 -9.94
N PRO A 180 -20.12 -0.90 -9.33
CA PRO A 180 -20.33 -0.50 -7.95
C PRO A 180 -19.34 -1.18 -7.01
N GLY A 181 -18.65 -0.41 -6.16
CA GLY A 181 -17.76 -0.95 -5.14
C GLY A 181 -16.51 -1.66 -5.66
N VAL A 182 -16.13 -1.48 -6.94
CA VAL A 182 -14.94 -2.10 -7.54
C VAL A 182 -13.89 -1.04 -7.90
N SER A 183 -12.65 -1.28 -7.50
CA SER A 183 -11.47 -0.54 -7.99
C SER A 183 -10.72 -1.38 -9.01
N ARG A 184 -10.40 -0.81 -10.17
CA ARG A 184 -9.78 -1.50 -11.30
C ARG A 184 -8.51 -0.81 -11.74
N LEU A 185 -7.49 -1.60 -12.00
CA LEU A 185 -6.20 -1.17 -12.52
C LEU A 185 -5.83 -1.98 -13.76
N PHE A 186 -5.34 -1.35 -14.81
CA PHE A 186 -4.87 -2.05 -16.00
C PHE A 186 -3.87 -1.24 -16.81
N LEU A 187 -3.19 -1.92 -17.72
CA LEU A 187 -2.39 -1.28 -18.76
C LEU A 187 -3.26 -1.03 -20.00
N TYR A 188 -3.07 0.12 -20.61
CA TYR A 188 -3.75 0.53 -21.84
C TYR A 188 -2.73 0.79 -22.95
N GLU A 189 -2.94 0.19 -24.13
CA GLU A 189 -2.14 0.44 -25.32
C GLU A 189 -2.98 1.19 -26.37
N GLY A 190 -2.56 2.43 -26.66
CA GLY A 190 -3.13 3.28 -27.71
C GLY A 190 -2.04 4.00 -28.52
N PRO A 191 -2.40 4.98 -29.37
CA PRO A 191 -1.47 5.68 -30.25
C PRO A 191 -0.32 6.41 -29.52
N GLY A 192 -0.55 6.84 -28.27
CA GLY A 192 0.46 7.44 -27.40
C GLY A 192 1.40 6.44 -26.72
N GLY A 193 1.24 5.14 -26.99
CA GLY A 193 1.95 4.06 -26.33
C GLY A 193 1.25 3.58 -25.07
N LEU A 194 2.04 2.98 -24.17
CA LEU A 194 1.55 2.30 -22.98
C LEU A 194 1.23 3.29 -21.85
N SER A 195 0.07 3.10 -21.25
CA SER A 195 -0.45 3.89 -20.13
C SER A 195 -0.89 3.00 -18.97
N LEU A 196 -0.85 3.51 -17.75
CA LEU A 196 -1.52 2.95 -16.57
C LEU A 196 -2.90 3.60 -16.45
N VAL A 197 -3.93 2.81 -16.22
CA VAL A 197 -5.30 3.32 -16.01
C VAL A 197 -5.86 2.79 -14.70
N ILE A 198 -6.55 3.67 -13.99
CA ILE A 198 -7.23 3.42 -12.72
C ILE A 198 -8.68 3.88 -12.87
N ILE A 199 -9.64 3.02 -12.52
CA ILE A 199 -11.07 3.33 -12.48
C ILE A 199 -11.64 2.87 -11.14
N HIS A 200 -12.36 3.75 -10.47
CA HIS A 200 -13.02 3.49 -9.19
C HIS A 200 -14.53 3.59 -9.34
N GLY A 201 -15.25 2.55 -8.92
CA GLY A 201 -16.70 2.58 -8.76
C GLY A 201 -17.49 2.78 -10.06
N GLY A 202 -18.74 3.23 -9.90
CA GLY A 202 -19.69 3.59 -10.94
C GLY A 202 -20.80 2.58 -11.17
N GLY A 203 -21.62 2.74 -12.22
CA GLY A 203 -22.87 1.99 -12.41
C GLY A 203 -24.08 2.67 -11.77
N GLU A 204 -25.29 2.11 -11.90
CA GLU A 204 -26.51 2.76 -11.38
C GLU A 204 -26.65 2.67 -9.85
N ASP A 205 -26.20 1.55 -9.28
CA ASP A 205 -26.31 1.21 -7.84
C ASP A 205 -25.06 1.57 -7.03
N GLU A 206 -24.26 2.54 -7.48
CA GLU A 206 -23.09 2.99 -6.74
C GLU A 206 -23.50 3.89 -5.56
N ASP A 207 -22.98 3.54 -4.38
CA ASP A 207 -23.19 4.24 -3.11
C ASP A 207 -21.97 5.10 -2.70
N GLY A 208 -20.88 5.05 -3.47
CA GLY A 208 -19.67 5.83 -3.27
C GLY A 208 -18.49 5.02 -2.77
N GLY A 209 -17.39 5.70 -2.49
CA GLY A 209 -16.19 5.08 -1.95
C GLY A 209 -15.03 6.07 -1.85
N ALA A 210 -13.92 5.59 -1.31
CA ALA A 210 -12.68 6.34 -1.23
C ALA A 210 -11.48 5.40 -1.47
N ALA A 211 -10.48 5.93 -2.18
CA ALA A 211 -9.25 5.22 -2.49
C ALA A 211 -8.06 6.18 -2.49
N THR A 212 -6.94 5.74 -1.92
CA THR A 212 -5.65 6.43 -2.02
C THR A 212 -4.61 5.50 -2.59
N PHE A 213 -4.03 5.87 -3.73
CA PHE A 213 -2.97 5.10 -4.37
C PHE A 213 -1.64 5.85 -4.25
N GLY A 214 -0.68 5.21 -3.57
CA GLY A 214 0.72 5.58 -3.62
C GLY A 214 1.40 4.85 -4.77
N ILE A 215 1.89 5.58 -5.76
CA ILE A 215 2.51 5.02 -6.97
C ILE A 215 3.97 5.43 -7.03
N ALA A 216 4.87 4.46 -7.20
CA ALA A 216 6.30 4.69 -7.29
C ALA A 216 6.89 4.02 -8.53
N GLY A 217 7.99 4.58 -9.04
CA GLY A 217 8.69 4.07 -10.22
C GLY A 217 8.12 4.57 -11.55
N LEU A 218 7.31 5.64 -11.51
CA LEU A 218 6.79 6.29 -12.71
C LEU A 218 7.96 6.80 -13.57
N PRO A 219 7.94 6.56 -14.89
CA PRO A 219 8.95 7.13 -15.78
C PRO A 219 8.96 8.66 -15.71
N PRO A 220 10.15 9.29 -15.66
CA PRO A 220 10.28 10.72 -15.45
C PRO A 220 9.79 11.59 -16.62
N ASP A 221 9.61 11.00 -17.79
CA ASP A 221 9.11 11.67 -19.00
C ASP A 221 7.62 11.36 -19.27
N GLY A 222 6.98 10.58 -18.39
CA GLY A 222 5.54 10.33 -18.43
C GLY A 222 4.77 11.39 -17.64
N GLU A 223 3.45 11.37 -17.78
CA GLU A 223 2.58 12.34 -17.12
C GLU A 223 1.17 11.78 -16.88
N TRP A 224 0.47 12.35 -15.92
CA TRP A 224 -0.96 12.08 -15.72
C TRP A 224 -1.75 12.80 -16.81
N ALA A 225 -2.23 12.01 -17.78
CA ALA A 225 -3.07 12.50 -18.87
C ALA A 225 -4.52 12.73 -18.41
N VAL A 226 -4.95 11.99 -17.39
CA VAL A 226 -6.24 12.16 -16.73
C VAL A 226 -6.03 12.14 -15.22
N LEU A 227 -6.54 13.17 -14.57
CA LEU A 227 -6.81 13.22 -13.13
C LEU A 227 -8.26 13.67 -13.03
N ASP A 228 -9.14 12.75 -12.66
CA ASP A 228 -10.54 13.07 -12.40
C ASP A 228 -10.61 14.13 -11.30
N ASP A 229 -11.56 15.04 -11.44
CA ASP A 229 -11.79 16.20 -10.58
C ASP A 229 -10.52 16.97 -10.16
N SER A 230 -9.59 17.22 -11.08
CA SER A 230 -8.36 18.01 -10.83
C SER A 230 -8.52 19.54 -10.81
N TYR A 231 -9.75 20.05 -10.79
CA TYR A 231 -10.05 21.49 -10.73
C TYR A 231 -9.97 22.07 -9.31
N GLU A 232 -9.81 23.40 -9.22
CA GLU A 232 -9.76 24.09 -7.94
C GLU A 232 -11.10 23.95 -7.17
N GLY A 233 -11.01 23.58 -5.89
CA GLY A 233 -12.18 23.35 -5.05
C GLY A 233 -12.75 21.94 -5.11
N SER A 234 -12.13 21.05 -5.88
CA SER A 234 -12.37 19.61 -5.77
C SER A 234 -11.94 19.06 -4.41
N ASP A 235 -12.56 17.94 -4.06
CA ASP A 235 -12.25 17.15 -2.88
C ASP A 235 -11.02 16.24 -3.08
N ASP A 236 -10.61 15.97 -4.31
CA ASP A 236 -9.51 15.05 -4.56
C ASP A 236 -8.13 15.65 -4.25
N ILE A 237 -7.19 14.77 -3.89
CA ILE A 237 -5.83 15.15 -3.52
C ILE A 237 -4.84 14.51 -4.47
N PHE A 238 -4.14 15.36 -5.23
CA PHE A 238 -3.08 14.93 -6.15
C PHE A 238 -1.74 15.52 -5.72
N ARG A 239 -0.86 14.65 -5.21
CA ARG A 239 0.55 14.99 -4.94
C ARG A 239 1.42 14.26 -5.94
N ILE A 240 1.95 14.99 -6.90
CA ILE A 240 2.74 14.43 -7.99
C ILE A 240 4.17 14.94 -7.88
N ASP A 241 5.11 14.00 -7.84
CA ASP A 241 6.54 14.24 -8.00
C ASP A 241 7.02 13.51 -9.27
N ARG A 242 8.28 13.70 -9.65
CA ARG A 242 8.85 13.23 -10.91
C ARG A 242 8.69 11.74 -11.16
N THR A 243 8.81 10.91 -10.13
CA THR A 243 8.75 9.44 -10.24
C THR A 243 7.79 8.80 -9.25
N GLN A 244 7.01 9.62 -8.54
CA GLN A 244 6.11 9.19 -7.48
C GLN A 244 4.82 10.01 -7.52
N SER A 245 3.70 9.40 -7.16
CA SER A 245 2.43 10.09 -7.01
C SER A 245 1.68 9.53 -5.81
N VAL A 246 1.01 10.39 -5.07
CA VAL A 246 -0.01 10.01 -4.08
C VAL A 246 -1.30 10.66 -4.54
N LEU A 247 -2.23 9.83 -4.98
CA LEU A 247 -3.52 10.25 -5.51
C LEU A 247 -4.61 9.73 -4.60
N SER A 248 -5.50 10.61 -4.16
CA SER A 248 -6.61 10.23 -3.29
C SER A 248 -7.91 10.77 -3.85
N TRP A 249 -8.85 9.85 -4.05
CA TRP A 249 -10.17 10.07 -4.61
C TRP A 249 -11.26 9.79 -3.60
N ALA A 250 -12.36 10.53 -3.68
CA ALA A 250 -13.59 10.20 -2.96
C ALA A 250 -14.81 10.51 -3.82
N TRP A 251 -15.60 9.49 -4.11
CA TRP A 251 -16.82 9.61 -4.90
C TRP A 251 -18.05 9.28 -4.07
N GLY A 252 -19.18 9.86 -4.48
CA GLY A 252 -20.46 9.71 -3.80
C GLY A 252 -21.43 8.79 -4.54
N ALA A 253 -22.61 8.62 -3.95
CA ALA A 253 -23.67 7.82 -4.53
C ALA A 253 -24.20 8.38 -5.86
N GLY A 254 -25.09 7.61 -6.49
CA GLY A 254 -25.75 8.02 -7.72
C GLY A 254 -24.80 7.88 -8.90
N GLY A 255 -24.09 6.76 -8.94
CA GLY A 255 -23.29 6.28 -10.07
C GLY A 255 -22.04 7.06 -10.44
N ARG A 256 -21.58 7.92 -9.53
CA ARG A 256 -20.28 8.58 -9.69
C ARG A 256 -19.17 7.53 -9.71
N ASN A 257 -18.10 7.86 -10.39
CA ASN A 257 -16.88 7.07 -10.42
C ASN A 257 -15.73 8.05 -10.28
N ASP A 258 -14.52 7.50 -10.22
CA ASP A 258 -13.33 8.30 -10.06
C ASP A 258 -12.11 7.62 -10.67
N GLY A 259 -10.97 8.31 -10.69
CA GLY A 259 -9.68 7.70 -11.03
C GLY A 259 -8.76 8.56 -11.90
N GLY A 260 -7.97 7.91 -12.74
CA GLY A 260 -7.03 8.61 -13.60
C GLY A 260 -6.21 7.71 -14.51
N ALA A 261 -5.42 8.34 -15.37
CA ALA A 261 -4.57 7.67 -16.32
C ALA A 261 -3.19 8.35 -16.43
N PHE A 262 -2.14 7.54 -16.30
CA PHE A 262 -0.75 7.97 -16.49
C PHE A 262 -0.23 7.44 -17.83
N ARG A 263 0.20 8.33 -18.72
CA ARG A 263 0.76 7.96 -20.03
C ARG A 263 2.28 8.01 -20.03
N GLY A 264 2.89 7.29 -20.97
CA GLY A 264 4.34 7.33 -21.17
C GLY A 264 5.09 6.34 -20.29
N LEU A 265 4.53 5.14 -20.04
CA LEU A 265 5.23 4.08 -19.29
C LEU A 265 6.50 3.57 -19.99
N GLY A 266 6.61 3.79 -21.30
CA GLY A 266 7.71 3.26 -22.10
C GLY A 266 7.68 1.74 -22.19
N ARG A 267 8.81 1.15 -22.62
CA ARG A 267 8.94 -0.30 -22.81
C ARG A 267 9.58 -1.03 -21.63
N ASN A 268 10.29 -0.28 -20.78
CA ASN A 268 11.04 -0.81 -19.65
C ASN A 268 10.67 -0.03 -18.39
N PHE A 269 9.89 -0.63 -17.51
CA PHE A 269 9.45 0.00 -16.27
C PHE A 269 9.23 -1.03 -15.16
N ARG A 270 9.26 -0.52 -13.94
CA ARG A 270 8.78 -1.22 -12.74
C ARG A 270 8.00 -0.23 -11.90
N LEU A 271 6.70 -0.45 -11.80
CA LEU A 271 5.80 0.34 -10.98
C LEU A 271 5.47 -0.42 -9.70
N VAL A 272 5.29 0.32 -8.61
CA VAL A 272 4.66 -0.19 -7.37
C VAL A 272 3.45 0.67 -7.11
N VAL A 273 2.30 0.02 -6.93
CA VAL A 273 1.01 0.64 -6.58
C VAL A 273 0.62 0.13 -5.22
N GLN A 274 0.67 1.01 -4.23
CA GLN A 274 0.22 0.79 -2.86
C GLN A 274 -1.21 1.31 -2.72
N PRO A 275 -2.22 0.43 -2.58
CA PRO A 275 -3.58 0.88 -2.33
C PRO A 275 -3.81 1.15 -0.85
N ALA A 276 -4.77 2.02 -0.59
CA ALA A 276 -5.52 2.11 0.64
C ALA A 276 -6.97 2.43 0.28
N PHE A 277 -7.93 1.66 0.80
CA PHE A 277 -9.35 1.80 0.49
C PHE A 277 -10.16 2.06 1.74
N ASN A 278 -11.33 2.71 1.58
CA ASN A 278 -12.29 2.95 2.66
C ASN A 278 -11.62 3.68 3.84
N GLU A 279 -11.78 3.19 5.08
CA GLU A 279 -11.19 3.79 6.29
C GLU A 279 -9.64 3.88 6.27
N ALA A 280 -8.97 3.14 5.38
CA ALA A 280 -7.52 3.24 5.21
C ALA A 280 -7.12 4.34 4.21
N ALA A 281 -8.05 4.81 3.36
CA ALA A 281 -7.80 5.91 2.45
C ALA A 281 -7.63 7.22 3.23
N GLU A 282 -6.89 8.16 2.64
CA GLU A 282 -6.70 9.49 3.21
C GLU A 282 -8.01 10.32 3.22
N ARG A 283 -8.94 9.99 2.34
CA ARG A 283 -10.24 10.63 2.21
C ARG A 283 -11.34 9.72 2.75
N GLU A 284 -12.35 10.35 3.32
CA GLU A 284 -13.62 9.68 3.65
C GLU A 284 -14.50 9.59 2.39
N PRO A 285 -15.30 8.53 2.22
CA PRO A 285 -16.23 8.41 1.09
C PRO A 285 -17.31 9.51 1.14
N LEU A 286 -17.73 10.00 -0.02
CA LEU A 286 -18.81 11.00 -0.14
C LEU A 286 -20.22 10.37 -0.11
N GLY A 287 -20.32 9.12 0.34
CA GLY A 287 -21.53 8.33 0.43
C GLY A 287 -21.37 7.17 1.43
N SER A 288 -22.34 6.26 1.46
CA SER A 288 -22.31 5.09 2.36
C SER A 288 -21.64 3.86 1.75
N GLY A 289 -21.19 3.95 0.50
CA GLY A 289 -20.56 2.86 -0.23
C GLY A 289 -19.15 2.55 0.26
N GLN A 290 -18.66 1.39 -0.17
CA GLN A 290 -17.31 0.90 0.12
C GLN A 290 -16.75 0.19 -1.10
N VAL A 291 -15.44 0.30 -1.29
CA VAL A 291 -14.70 -0.57 -2.20
C VAL A 291 -14.60 -1.94 -1.55
N THR A 292 -15.21 -2.94 -2.19
CA THR A 292 -15.22 -4.34 -1.72
C THR A 292 -14.34 -5.24 -2.59
N GLU A 293 -14.06 -4.81 -3.82
CA GLU A 293 -13.22 -5.53 -4.75
C GLU A 293 -12.12 -4.65 -5.33
N TRP A 294 -10.90 -5.17 -5.39
CA TRP A 294 -9.81 -4.58 -6.14
C TRP A 294 -9.30 -5.58 -7.18
N GLN A 295 -9.22 -5.12 -8.42
CA GLN A 295 -9.04 -5.96 -9.59
C GLN A 295 -7.95 -5.40 -10.50
N VAL A 296 -7.16 -6.30 -11.07
CA VAL A 296 -6.31 -6.02 -12.22
C VAL A 296 -6.95 -6.61 -13.46
N LEU A 297 -7.07 -5.83 -14.54
CA LEU A 297 -7.62 -6.30 -15.81
C LEU A 297 -6.51 -6.58 -16.82
N SER A 298 -6.73 -7.58 -17.68
CA SER A 298 -5.80 -7.99 -18.73
C SER A 298 -6.54 -8.48 -19.97
N GLY A 299 -5.92 -8.33 -21.14
CA GLY A 299 -6.35 -8.98 -22.37
C GLY A 299 -7.43 -8.21 -23.12
N SER A 300 -8.55 -8.88 -23.41
CA SER A 300 -9.58 -8.35 -24.29
C SER A 300 -10.25 -7.12 -23.72
N ASN A 301 -10.50 -6.13 -24.59
CA ASN A 301 -11.17 -4.91 -24.18
C ASN A 301 -12.69 -5.09 -24.00
N THR A 302 -13.30 -6.09 -24.63
CA THR A 302 -14.74 -6.38 -24.47
C THR A 302 -15.05 -7.40 -23.38
N ASP A 303 -14.07 -8.21 -23.00
CA ASP A 303 -14.21 -9.27 -21.99
C ASP A 303 -12.83 -9.53 -21.34
N PRO A 304 -12.34 -8.59 -20.52
CA PRO A 304 -11.00 -8.71 -19.94
C PRO A 304 -10.93 -9.84 -18.92
N ASP A 305 -9.77 -10.48 -18.84
CA ASP A 305 -9.42 -11.33 -17.73
C ASP A 305 -9.38 -10.50 -16.44
N VAL A 306 -10.04 -10.98 -15.39
CA VAL A 306 -10.12 -10.31 -14.09
C VAL A 306 -9.25 -11.04 -13.08
N ILE A 307 -8.26 -10.33 -12.54
CA ILE A 307 -7.39 -10.83 -11.47
C ILE A 307 -7.78 -10.11 -10.18
N SER A 308 -8.43 -10.81 -9.26
CA SER A 308 -8.76 -10.26 -7.94
C SER A 308 -7.51 -10.14 -7.06
N VAL A 309 -7.38 -9.00 -6.41
CA VAL A 309 -6.27 -8.69 -5.51
C VAL A 309 -6.82 -8.26 -4.14
N PRO A 310 -6.27 -8.74 -3.01
CA PRO A 310 -6.72 -8.30 -1.68
C PRO A 310 -6.55 -6.79 -1.50
N LEU A 311 -7.55 -6.13 -0.91
CA LEU A 311 -7.64 -4.66 -0.80
C LEU A 311 -6.42 -3.97 -0.17
N ASP A 312 -5.66 -4.68 0.67
CA ASP A 312 -4.49 -4.17 1.39
C ASP A 312 -3.16 -4.49 0.70
N ARG A 313 -3.18 -5.26 -0.39
CA ARG A 313 -1.97 -5.77 -1.02
C ARG A 313 -1.38 -4.73 -1.98
N PRO A 314 -0.06 -4.54 -2.07
CA PRO A 314 0.53 -3.77 -3.16
C PRO A 314 0.53 -4.55 -4.47
N VAL A 315 0.50 -3.86 -5.61
CA VAL A 315 0.75 -4.45 -6.94
C VAL A 315 2.04 -3.88 -7.52
N VAL A 316 2.91 -4.76 -7.99
CA VAL A 316 4.14 -4.49 -8.70
C VAL A 316 3.96 -4.86 -10.17
N ILE A 317 4.06 -3.88 -11.06
CA ILE A 317 3.92 -4.08 -12.51
C ILE A 317 5.30 -3.94 -13.14
N THR A 318 5.74 -4.97 -13.86
CA THR A 318 7.02 -4.95 -14.57
C THR A 318 6.84 -5.19 -16.06
N SER A 319 7.64 -4.51 -16.87
CA SER A 319 7.79 -4.83 -18.29
C SER A 319 8.68 -6.08 -18.46
N GLY A 320 8.23 -7.07 -19.24
CA GLY A 320 8.93 -8.33 -19.51
C GLY A 320 8.18 -9.55 -19.00
N ASN A 321 8.75 -10.76 -19.16
CA ASN A 321 8.12 -12.06 -18.85
C ASN A 321 7.77 -12.29 -17.35
N GLN A 322 7.81 -11.27 -16.50
CA GLN A 322 7.53 -11.38 -15.07
C GLN A 322 6.11 -10.90 -14.69
N GLY A 323 5.41 -10.16 -15.56
CA GLY A 323 3.99 -9.81 -15.34
C GLY A 323 3.73 -8.89 -14.14
N ILE A 324 2.50 -8.94 -13.62
CA ILE A 324 2.07 -8.32 -12.37
C ILE A 324 2.24 -9.30 -11.23
N CYS A 325 3.00 -8.88 -10.22
CA CYS A 325 3.13 -9.51 -8.90
C CYS A 325 2.54 -8.54 -7.86
#